data_AF-A0A3M1JJZ1-F1
#
_entry.id   AF-A0A3M1JJZ1-F1
#
_cell.length_a   1.000
_cell.length_b   1.000
_cell.length_c   1.000
_cell.angle_alpha   90.00
_cell.angle_beta   90.00
_cell.angle_gamma   90.00
#
_symmetry.space_group_name_H-M   'P 1'
#
loop_
_entity.id
_entity.type
_entity.pdbx_description
1 polymer ?
#
loop_
_entity_poly.entity_id
_entity_poly.type
_entity_poly.pdbx_seq_one_letter_code
_entity_poly.pdbx_strand_id
1 'polypeptide(L)'
;MHPFLKKVLFANKLKYEEDGSLTLMNTPAYLFSLNALVILQKTLEDTLKDKGREIMESFLEVQTAMAARMMTKRFGYKKAEAMKMQLGHVEMIGAGKIRMTKCDFEKKEFRFVAESTFAREYKKMFGIQKKGIDYLLIGGLRAFIREHTGIKNVVCEEVQCIAMGSQTCEFVVREGKEGTKNKGFKNEIWENAKKAIPSGGVPMKRQ
;
A
#
# COMPACT_ATOMS: atom_id res chain seq x y z
N MET A 1 -4.25 13.77 12.70
CA MET A 1 -3.06 12.91 12.73
C MET A 1 -3.42 11.54 13.30
N HIS A 2 -3.19 10.46 12.56
CA HIS A 2 -3.54 9.10 12.99
C HIS A 2 -2.77 8.71 14.29
N PRO A 3 -3.39 8.02 15.26
CA PRO A 3 -2.72 7.63 16.52
C PRO A 3 -1.43 6.82 16.31
N PHE A 4 -1.37 6.02 15.24
CA PHE A 4 -0.16 5.27 14.88
C PHE A 4 1.02 6.18 14.55
N LEU A 5 0.79 7.25 13.77
CA LEU A 5 1.84 8.20 13.40
C LEU A 5 2.42 8.90 14.65
N LYS A 6 1.56 9.30 15.58
CA LYS A 6 2.00 9.82 16.89
C LYS A 6 2.94 8.82 17.58
N LYS A 7 2.54 7.54 17.67
CA LYS A 7 3.35 6.51 18.32
C LYS A 7 4.72 6.33 17.65
N VAL A 8 4.78 6.30 16.32
CA VAL A 8 6.04 6.13 15.59
C VAL A 8 6.99 7.32 15.83
N LEU A 9 6.47 8.55 15.72
CA LEU A 9 7.27 9.76 15.91
C LEU A 9 7.77 9.89 17.35
N PHE A 10 6.89 9.74 18.35
CA PHE A 10 7.26 9.90 19.75
C PHE A 10 8.11 8.75 20.31
N ALA A 11 8.12 7.58 19.66
CA ALA A 11 8.95 6.45 20.08
C ALA A 11 10.33 6.41 19.39
N ASN A 12 10.76 7.52 18.76
CA ASN A 12 12.04 7.65 18.03
C ASN A 12 12.28 6.47 17.08
N LYS A 13 11.23 6.06 16.35
CA LYS A 13 11.29 4.93 15.41
C LYS A 13 11.70 5.36 14.00
N LEU A 14 11.70 6.65 13.71
CA LEU A 14 12.34 7.21 12.54
C LEU A 14 13.72 7.71 12.97
N LYS A 15 14.79 7.17 12.38
CA LYS A 15 16.17 7.54 12.71
C LYS A 15 16.92 7.91 11.44
N TYR A 16 17.67 9.00 11.54
CA TYR A 16 18.64 9.41 10.54
C TYR A 16 20.02 9.25 11.18
N GLU A 17 20.83 8.34 10.64
CA GLU A 17 22.15 8.01 11.18
C GLU A 17 23.23 8.87 10.52
N GLU A 18 24.42 8.97 11.13
CA GLU A 18 25.52 9.82 10.65
C GLU A 18 26.05 9.41 9.25
N ASP A 19 25.88 8.15 8.86
CA ASP A 19 26.24 7.64 7.53
C ASP A 19 25.23 8.02 6.42
N GLY A 20 24.20 8.81 6.77
CA GLY A 20 23.13 9.24 5.86
C GLY A 20 22.03 8.21 5.68
N SER A 21 22.07 7.06 6.37
CA SER A 21 21.01 6.07 6.31
C SER A 21 19.77 6.54 7.08
N LEU A 22 18.60 6.22 6.52
CA LEU A 22 17.31 6.45 7.15
C LEU A 22 16.69 5.11 7.51
N THR A 23 16.26 4.95 8.76
CA THR A 23 15.51 3.77 9.18
C THR A 23 14.16 4.15 9.77
N LEU A 24 13.15 3.35 9.44
CA LEU A 24 11.81 3.41 10.02
C LEU A 24 11.52 2.06 10.68
N MET A 25 11.36 2.05 12.00
CA MET A 25 11.14 0.83 12.80
C MET A 25 12.25 -0.23 12.63
N ASN A 26 13.50 0.23 12.50
CA ASN A 26 14.70 -0.57 12.18
C ASN A 26 14.63 -1.24 10.79
N THR A 27 13.83 -0.70 9.87
CA THR A 27 13.82 -1.10 8.47
C THR A 27 14.41 0.03 7.64
N PRO A 28 15.35 -0.25 6.72
CA PRO A 28 15.84 0.76 5.80
C PRO A 28 14.69 1.45 5.08
N ALA A 29 14.72 2.77 5.08
CA ALA A 29 13.71 3.61 4.46
C ALA A 29 14.40 4.65 3.57
N TYR A 30 13.64 5.19 2.63
CA TYR A 30 14.09 6.29 1.81
C TYR A 30 12.94 7.27 1.62
N LEU A 31 13.24 8.56 1.60
CA LEU A 31 12.24 9.60 1.32
C LEU A 31 12.17 9.80 -0.19
N PHE A 32 10.97 9.60 -0.74
CA PHE A 32 10.73 9.77 -2.17
C PHE A 32 9.76 10.91 -2.40
N SER A 33 10.09 11.83 -3.32
CA SER A 33 9.17 12.92 -3.64
C SER A 33 7.95 12.37 -4.38
N LEU A 34 6.76 12.84 -4.00
CA LEU A 34 5.51 12.40 -4.63
C LEU A 34 5.50 12.68 -6.14
N ASN A 35 6.01 13.85 -6.55
CA ASN A 35 6.07 14.25 -7.95
C ASN A 35 6.94 13.30 -8.78
N ALA A 36 8.09 12.86 -8.24
CA ALA A 36 8.93 11.87 -8.91
C ALA A 36 8.19 10.54 -9.07
N LEU A 37 7.38 10.12 -8.08
CA LEU A 37 6.61 8.88 -8.15
C LEU A 37 5.48 8.97 -9.21
N VAL A 38 4.84 10.13 -9.30
CA VAL A 38 3.83 10.44 -10.32
C VAL A 38 4.45 10.41 -11.73
N ILE A 39 5.61 11.03 -11.92
CA ILE A 39 6.36 10.98 -13.19
C ILE A 39 6.79 9.56 -13.52
N LEU A 40 7.29 8.80 -12.54
CA LEU A 40 7.69 7.42 -12.73
C LEU A 40 6.51 6.58 -13.23
N GLN A 41 5.35 6.67 -12.56
CA GLN A 41 4.17 5.95 -13.01
C GLN A 41 3.76 6.36 -14.43
N LYS A 42 3.68 7.66 -14.73
CA LYS A 42 3.30 8.14 -16.06
C LYS A 42 4.25 7.62 -17.14
N THR A 43 5.55 7.65 -16.86
CA THR A 43 6.59 7.12 -17.76
C THR A 43 6.38 5.63 -18.00
N LEU A 44 6.11 4.85 -16.95
CA LEU A 44 5.85 3.42 -17.05
C LEU A 44 4.55 3.10 -17.82
N GLU A 45 3.50 3.88 -17.62
CA GLU A 45 2.25 3.76 -18.37
C GLU A 45 2.45 3.99 -19.86
N ASP A 46 3.19 5.04 -20.22
CA ASP A 46 3.40 5.43 -21.62
C ASP A 46 4.35 4.49 -22.35
N THR A 47 5.37 3.98 -21.66
CA THR A 47 6.40 3.12 -22.26
C THR A 47 6.06 1.63 -22.20
N LEU A 48 5.51 1.16 -21.08
CA LEU A 48 5.31 -0.27 -20.80
C LEU A 48 3.84 -0.68 -20.68
N LYS A 49 2.89 0.27 -20.73
CA LYS A 49 1.44 0.02 -20.69
C LYS A 49 1.04 -0.82 -19.47
N ASP A 50 0.37 -1.95 -19.68
CA ASP A 50 -0.09 -2.87 -18.62
C ASP A 50 1.08 -3.35 -17.74
N LYS A 51 2.27 -3.50 -18.32
CA LYS A 51 3.44 -3.90 -17.55
C LYS A 51 3.92 -2.80 -16.61
N GLY A 52 3.83 -1.54 -17.04
CA GLY A 52 4.12 -0.39 -16.19
C GLY A 52 3.19 -0.30 -14.99
N ARG A 53 1.89 -0.57 -15.23
CA ARG A 53 0.88 -0.69 -14.17
C ARG A 53 1.24 -1.80 -13.17
N GLU A 54 1.60 -3.01 -13.63
CA GLU A 54 1.98 -4.11 -12.73
C GLU A 54 3.14 -3.75 -11.81
N ILE A 55 4.15 -3.06 -12.35
CA ILE A 55 5.33 -2.62 -11.59
C ILE A 55 4.88 -1.69 -10.46
N MET A 56 4.06 -0.70 -10.77
CA MET A 56 3.53 0.25 -9.78
C MET A 56 2.62 -0.41 -8.75
N GLU A 57 1.75 -1.34 -9.15
CA GLU A 57 0.95 -2.12 -8.19
C GLU A 57 1.85 -2.92 -7.23
N SER A 58 2.92 -3.52 -7.75
CA SER A 58 3.81 -4.38 -6.96
C SER A 58 4.54 -3.61 -5.85
N PHE A 59 4.84 -2.32 -6.06
CA PHE A 59 5.58 -1.49 -5.08
C PHE A 59 4.91 -1.47 -3.71
N LEU A 60 3.65 -1.03 -3.66
CA LEU A 60 2.92 -0.95 -2.38
C LEU A 60 2.37 -2.31 -1.96
N GLU A 61 2.17 -3.25 -2.88
CA GLU A 61 1.79 -4.63 -2.54
C GLU A 61 2.83 -5.31 -1.64
N VAL A 62 4.12 -5.20 -2.00
CA VAL A 62 5.26 -5.71 -1.20
C VAL A 62 5.32 -5.05 0.16
N GLN A 63 5.35 -3.72 0.17
CA GLN A 63 5.44 -2.97 1.42
C GLN A 63 4.26 -3.26 2.36
N THR A 64 3.06 -3.42 1.81
CA THR A 64 1.85 -3.76 2.55
C THR A 64 1.95 -5.15 3.16
N ALA A 65 2.38 -6.18 2.43
CA ALA A 65 2.50 -7.51 3.02
C ALA A 65 3.60 -7.58 4.08
N MET A 66 4.71 -6.89 3.87
CA MET A 66 5.77 -6.73 4.87
C MET A 66 5.20 -6.09 6.14
N ALA A 67 4.46 -4.98 6.01
CA ALA A 67 3.83 -4.30 7.12
C ALA A 67 2.81 -5.19 7.84
N ALA A 68 1.94 -5.91 7.12
CA ALA A 68 0.94 -6.81 7.70
C ALA A 68 1.59 -7.88 8.59
N ARG A 69 2.68 -8.49 8.10
CA ARG A 69 3.46 -9.49 8.84
C ARG A 69 4.19 -8.89 10.02
N MET A 70 4.73 -7.68 9.89
CA MET A 70 5.34 -6.97 11.00
C MET A 70 4.31 -6.71 12.12
N MET A 71 3.11 -6.23 11.78
CA MET A 71 2.04 -5.96 12.75
C MET A 71 1.58 -7.22 13.48
N THR A 72 1.41 -8.32 12.76
CA THR A 72 0.90 -9.58 13.34
C THR A 72 1.98 -10.37 14.06
N LYS A 73 3.15 -10.58 13.43
CA LYS A 73 4.22 -11.46 13.96
C LYS A 73 5.14 -10.75 14.94
N ARG A 74 5.54 -9.50 14.65
CA ARG A 74 6.53 -8.77 15.49
C ARG A 74 5.85 -8.04 16.65
N PHE A 75 4.69 -7.43 16.41
CA PHE A 75 3.97 -6.66 17.44
C PHE A 75 2.84 -7.44 18.11
N GLY A 76 2.44 -8.59 17.57
CA GLY A 76 1.40 -9.44 18.18
C GLY A 76 0.02 -8.80 18.21
N TYR A 77 -0.28 -7.89 17.26
CA TYR A 77 -1.58 -7.26 17.17
C TYR A 77 -2.65 -8.27 16.73
N LYS A 78 -3.84 -8.19 17.33
CA LYS A 78 -5.02 -8.92 16.85
C LYS A 78 -5.40 -8.40 15.46
N LYS A 79 -5.97 -9.26 14.62
CA LYS A 79 -6.30 -8.97 13.21
C LYS A 79 -6.98 -7.60 12.99
N ALA A 80 -8.05 -7.29 13.73
CA ALA A 80 -8.76 -6.02 13.58
C ALA A 80 -7.89 -4.79 13.92
N GLU A 81 -7.07 -4.91 14.97
CA GLU A 81 -6.13 -3.86 15.36
C GLU A 81 -4.99 -3.74 14.33
N ALA A 82 -4.45 -4.87 13.85
CA ALA A 82 -3.43 -4.89 12.81
C ALA A 82 -3.92 -4.23 11.51
N MET A 83 -5.15 -4.49 11.09
CA MET A 83 -5.79 -3.82 9.95
C MET A 83 -5.87 -2.30 10.15
N LYS A 84 -6.34 -1.84 11.31
CA LYS A 84 -6.43 -0.41 11.63
C LYS A 84 -5.05 0.26 11.64
N MET A 85 -4.07 -0.39 12.26
CA MET A 85 -2.70 0.13 12.34
C MET A 85 -2.04 0.19 10.98
N GLN A 86 -2.30 -0.78 10.11
CA GLN A 86 -1.78 -0.79 8.76
C GLN A 86 -2.39 0.28 7.86
N LEU A 87 -3.69 0.56 7.96
CA LEU A 87 -4.27 1.74 7.28
C LEU A 87 -3.59 3.02 7.76
N GLY A 88 -3.38 3.16 9.08
CA GLY A 88 -2.61 4.27 9.64
C GLY A 88 -1.16 4.36 9.16
N HIS A 89 -0.53 3.23 8.85
CA HIS A 89 0.80 3.18 8.26
C HIS A 89 0.78 3.75 6.83
N VAL A 90 -0.23 3.41 6.03
CA VAL A 90 -0.40 3.97 4.68
C VAL A 90 -0.61 5.49 4.73
N GLU A 91 -1.39 5.99 5.70
CA GLU A 91 -1.52 7.44 5.91
C GLU A 91 -0.19 8.10 6.32
N MET A 92 0.59 7.43 7.19
CA MET A 92 1.90 7.91 7.65
C MET A 92 2.90 8.08 6.52
N ILE A 93 2.95 7.16 5.56
CA ILE A 93 3.86 7.25 4.40
C ILE A 93 3.36 8.25 3.35
N GLY A 94 2.29 9.00 3.64
CA GLY A 94 1.85 10.12 2.83
C GLY A 94 0.93 9.75 1.66
N ALA A 95 0.35 8.55 1.62
CA ALA A 95 -0.57 8.13 0.55
C ALA A 95 -1.97 8.80 0.62
N GLY A 96 -2.24 9.57 1.68
CA GLY A 96 -3.54 10.20 1.93
C GLY A 96 -4.36 9.45 2.99
N LYS A 97 -5.57 9.94 3.28
CA LYS A 97 -6.47 9.28 4.25
C LYS A 97 -7.21 8.14 3.58
N ILE A 98 -7.28 6.97 4.21
CA ILE A 98 -7.93 5.79 3.65
C ILE A 98 -8.84 5.17 4.70
N ARG A 99 -10.08 4.89 4.32
CA ARG A 99 -11.08 4.29 5.20
C ARG A 99 -11.74 3.11 4.53
N MET A 100 -11.90 2.01 5.27
CA MET A 100 -12.73 0.89 4.84
C MET A 100 -14.19 1.25 5.15
N THR A 101 -15.02 1.41 4.12
CA THR A 101 -16.44 1.80 4.25
C THR A 101 -17.38 0.60 4.23
N LYS A 102 -16.92 -0.54 3.69
CA LYS A 102 -17.67 -1.80 3.71
C LYS A 102 -16.71 -2.96 3.96
N CYS A 103 -17.14 -3.89 4.81
CA CYS A 103 -16.39 -5.11 5.13
C CYS A 103 -17.40 -6.28 5.21
N ASP A 104 -17.54 -7.02 4.11
CA ASP A 104 -18.46 -8.16 4.00
C ASP A 104 -17.62 -9.44 3.85
N PHE A 105 -17.39 -10.13 4.96
CA PHE A 105 -16.58 -11.36 4.98
C PHE A 105 -17.28 -12.54 4.31
N GLU A 106 -18.62 -12.58 4.31
CA GLU A 106 -19.39 -13.66 3.68
C GLU A 106 -19.29 -13.54 2.16
N LYS A 107 -19.55 -12.36 1.62
CA LYS A 107 -19.44 -12.08 0.18
C LYS A 107 -18.00 -11.83 -0.27
N LYS A 108 -17.05 -11.78 0.66
CA LYS A 108 -15.64 -11.44 0.44
C LYS A 108 -15.49 -10.15 -0.36
N GLU A 109 -16.31 -9.14 -0.07
CA GLU A 109 -16.31 -7.83 -0.71
C GLU A 109 -15.97 -6.75 0.31
N PHE A 110 -14.98 -5.92 -0.04
CA PHE A 110 -14.51 -4.82 0.79
C PHE A 110 -14.50 -3.54 -0.04
N ARG A 111 -14.88 -2.43 0.57
CA ARG A 111 -14.86 -1.12 -0.10
C ARG A 111 -14.03 -0.13 0.69
N PHE A 112 -13.26 0.66 -0.04
CA PHE A 112 -12.40 1.69 0.52
C PHE A 112 -12.68 3.03 -0.15
N VAL A 113 -12.62 4.09 0.64
CA VAL A 113 -12.63 5.47 0.18
C VAL A 113 -11.31 6.10 0.58
N ALA A 114 -10.65 6.78 -0.37
CA ALA A 114 -9.38 7.44 -0.15
C ALA A 114 -9.38 8.91 -0.58
N GLU A 115 -8.82 9.76 0.26
CA GLU A 115 -8.38 11.11 -0.08
C GLU A 115 -6.94 11.04 -0.61
N SER A 116 -6.72 10.31 -1.71
CA SER A 116 -5.38 10.01 -2.26
C SER A 116 -4.58 11.27 -2.60
N THR A 117 -3.40 11.40 -2.00
CA THR A 117 -2.42 12.45 -2.35
C THR A 117 -1.86 12.23 -3.74
N PHE A 118 -1.59 10.97 -4.10
CA PHE A 118 -1.09 10.58 -5.41
C PHE A 118 -2.06 10.97 -6.52
N ALA A 119 -3.35 10.66 -6.36
CA ALA A 119 -4.36 11.01 -7.35
C ALA A 119 -4.54 12.53 -7.53
N ARG A 120 -4.44 13.31 -6.44
CA ARG A 120 -4.45 14.77 -6.51
C ARG A 120 -3.26 15.32 -7.30
N GLU A 121 -2.06 14.84 -7.00
CA GLU A 121 -0.85 15.32 -7.66
C GLU A 121 -0.80 14.89 -9.13
N TYR A 122 -1.22 13.66 -9.43
CA TYR A 122 -1.36 13.18 -10.81
C TYR A 122 -2.32 14.08 -11.61
N LYS A 123 -3.50 14.41 -11.06
CA LYS A 123 -4.45 15.34 -11.69
C LYS A 123 -3.85 16.71 -11.95
N LYS A 124 -3.12 17.24 -10.97
CA LYS A 124 -2.48 18.55 -11.06
C LYS A 124 -1.42 18.58 -12.17
N MET A 125 -0.67 17.50 -12.36
CA MET A 125 0.41 17.42 -13.35
C MET A 125 -0.09 17.08 -14.76
N PHE A 126 -1.08 16.19 -14.90
CA PHE A 126 -1.48 15.63 -16.20
C PHE A 126 -2.95 15.87 -16.56
N GLY A 127 -3.69 16.65 -15.76
CA GLY A 127 -5.10 16.95 -15.98
C GLY A 127 -6.04 15.80 -15.62
N ILE A 128 -7.29 15.92 -16.07
CA ILE A 128 -8.34 14.92 -15.82
C ILE A 128 -8.06 13.65 -16.62
N GLN A 129 -8.18 12.51 -15.96
CA GLN A 129 -7.92 11.18 -16.50
C GLN A 129 -9.23 10.45 -16.85
N LYS A 130 -9.16 9.57 -17.84
CA LYS A 130 -10.33 8.77 -18.28
C LYS A 130 -10.56 7.52 -17.43
N LYS A 131 -9.58 7.11 -16.62
CA LYS A 131 -9.58 5.89 -15.82
C LYS A 131 -8.91 6.14 -14.46
N GLY A 132 -9.10 5.21 -13.53
CA GLY A 132 -8.36 5.17 -12.28
C GLY A 132 -6.85 5.07 -12.52
N ILE A 133 -6.07 5.76 -11.70
CA ILE A 133 -4.63 5.88 -11.79
C ILE A 133 -3.90 5.49 -10.50
N ASP A 134 -4.59 5.18 -9.40
CA ASP A 134 -3.89 4.90 -8.14
C ASP A 134 -3.43 3.44 -8.06
N TYR A 135 -2.46 3.09 -8.91
CA TYR A 135 -1.95 1.72 -9.04
C TYR A 135 -1.27 1.24 -7.77
N LEU A 136 -0.61 2.16 -7.05
CA LEU A 136 -0.04 1.87 -5.73
C LEU A 136 -1.12 1.39 -4.77
N LEU A 137 -2.21 2.15 -4.58
CA LEU A 137 -3.28 1.73 -3.69
C LEU A 137 -4.00 0.47 -4.17
N ILE A 138 -4.13 0.23 -5.47
CA ILE A 138 -4.68 -1.03 -5.99
C ILE A 138 -3.88 -2.23 -5.47
N GLY A 139 -2.56 -2.21 -5.66
CA GLY A 139 -1.68 -3.29 -5.19
C GLY A 139 -1.61 -3.40 -3.67
N GLY A 140 -1.54 -2.26 -2.98
CA GLY A 140 -1.57 -2.19 -1.52
C GLY A 140 -2.86 -2.77 -0.92
N LEU A 141 -4.04 -2.35 -1.38
CA LEU A 141 -5.32 -2.83 -0.87
C LEU A 141 -5.54 -4.32 -1.17
N ARG A 142 -5.04 -4.80 -2.32
CA ARG A 142 -5.02 -6.24 -2.65
C ARG A 142 -4.21 -7.04 -1.64
N ALA A 143 -2.97 -6.64 -1.36
CA ALA A 143 -2.15 -7.29 -0.32
C ALA A 143 -2.77 -7.16 1.08
N PHE A 144 -3.35 -6.01 1.40
CA PHE A 144 -3.96 -5.76 2.69
C PHE A 144 -5.08 -6.77 2.98
N ILE A 145 -6.02 -6.93 2.05
CA ILE A 145 -7.09 -7.91 2.21
C ILE A 145 -6.53 -9.33 2.23
N ARG A 146 -5.63 -9.69 1.31
CA ARG A 146 -5.04 -11.04 1.26
C ARG A 146 -4.38 -11.44 2.58
N GLU A 147 -3.51 -10.59 3.14
CA GLU A 147 -2.72 -10.92 4.33
C GLU A 147 -3.58 -10.96 5.60
N HIS A 148 -4.64 -10.15 5.69
CA HIS A 148 -5.52 -10.17 6.87
C HIS A 148 -6.63 -11.21 6.78
N THR A 149 -7.11 -11.55 5.59
CA THR A 149 -8.27 -12.45 5.41
C THR A 149 -7.90 -13.87 5.02
N GLY A 150 -6.72 -14.10 4.47
CA GLY A 150 -6.32 -15.40 3.92
C GLY A 150 -6.91 -15.71 2.55
N ILE A 151 -7.68 -14.78 1.95
CA ILE A 151 -8.21 -14.93 0.58
C ILE A 151 -7.03 -14.94 -0.39
N LYS A 152 -6.83 -16.06 -1.10
CA LYS A 152 -5.67 -16.24 -1.98
C LYS A 152 -5.74 -15.38 -3.24
N ASN A 153 -6.91 -15.30 -3.85
CA ASN A 153 -7.13 -14.62 -5.12
C ASN A 153 -7.98 -13.38 -4.88
N VAL A 154 -7.32 -12.23 -4.81
CA VAL A 154 -7.95 -10.94 -4.53
C VAL A 154 -7.74 -10.04 -5.74
N VAL A 155 -8.81 -9.43 -6.22
CA VAL A 155 -8.77 -8.36 -7.23
C VAL A 155 -9.17 -7.05 -6.57
N CYS A 156 -8.56 -5.96 -7.03
CA CYS A 156 -8.86 -4.60 -6.58
C CYS A 156 -9.08 -3.73 -7.82
N GLU A 157 -10.20 -3.00 -7.82
CA GLU A 157 -10.58 -2.09 -8.88
C GLU A 157 -10.80 -0.69 -8.30
N GLU A 158 -10.16 0.31 -8.87
CA GLU A 158 -10.48 1.72 -8.59
C GLU A 158 -11.69 2.12 -9.44
N VAL A 159 -12.85 2.23 -8.81
CA VAL A 159 -14.13 2.50 -9.49
C VAL A 159 -14.42 3.99 -9.64
N GLN A 160 -13.80 4.82 -8.81
CA GLN A 160 -13.83 6.29 -8.89
C GLN A 160 -12.47 6.83 -8.47
N CYS A 161 -12.05 7.97 -9.03
CA CYS A 161 -10.76 8.56 -8.73
C CYS A 161 -10.83 10.09 -8.71
N ILE A 162 -10.05 10.72 -7.83
CA ILE A 162 -9.86 12.17 -7.82
C ILE A 162 -9.33 12.66 -9.17
N ALA A 163 -8.43 11.91 -9.79
CA ALA A 163 -7.89 12.23 -11.11
C ALA A 163 -8.92 12.13 -12.23
N MET A 164 -10.01 11.38 -12.04
CA MET A 164 -11.15 11.33 -12.96
C MET A 164 -12.14 12.49 -12.75
N GLY A 165 -11.90 13.37 -11.78
CA GLY A 165 -12.77 14.50 -11.45
C GLY A 165 -13.63 14.32 -10.20
N SER A 166 -13.62 13.15 -9.57
CA SER A 166 -14.34 12.89 -8.31
C SER A 166 -13.71 13.62 -7.11
N GLN A 167 -14.44 13.69 -5.99
CA GLN A 167 -13.92 14.26 -4.72
C GLN A 167 -12.99 13.29 -3.97
N THR A 168 -13.21 11.99 -4.15
CA THR A 168 -12.44 10.92 -3.51
C THR A 168 -12.15 9.81 -4.51
N CYS A 169 -11.17 8.95 -4.20
CA CYS A 169 -11.00 7.68 -4.88
C CYS A 169 -11.81 6.60 -4.15
N GLU A 170 -12.43 5.69 -4.90
CA GLU A 170 -13.16 4.55 -4.37
C GLU A 170 -12.59 3.25 -4.94
N PHE A 171 -12.38 2.27 -4.06
CA PHE A 171 -11.83 0.97 -4.43
C PHE A 171 -12.76 -0.15 -3.99
N VAL A 172 -12.94 -1.13 -4.86
CA VAL A 172 -13.65 -2.37 -4.57
C VAL A 172 -12.65 -3.51 -4.60
N VAL A 173 -12.55 -4.22 -3.48
CA VAL A 173 -11.68 -5.39 -3.34
C VAL A 173 -12.56 -6.62 -3.14
N ARG A 174 -12.34 -7.66 -3.95
CA ARG A 174 -13.17 -8.87 -3.91
C ARG A 174 -12.36 -10.13 -4.17
N GLU A 175 -12.88 -11.27 -3.75
CA GLU A 175 -12.36 -12.56 -4.22
C GLU A 175 -12.60 -12.68 -5.73
N GLY A 176 -11.57 -13.06 -6.47
CA GLY A 176 -11.65 -13.20 -7.91
C GLY A 176 -10.32 -13.64 -8.51
N LYS A 177 -10.38 -14.35 -9.63
CA LYS A 177 -9.19 -14.59 -10.43
C LYS A 177 -8.81 -13.28 -11.12
N GLU A 178 -7.59 -12.83 -10.89
CA GLU A 178 -6.99 -11.79 -11.72
C GLU A 178 -7.06 -12.29 -13.17
N GLY A 179 -7.62 -11.48 -14.08
CA GLY A 179 -7.70 -11.85 -15.50
C GLY A 179 -6.33 -12.36 -15.96
N THR A 180 -6.31 -13.51 -16.61
CA THR A 180 -5.17 -14.43 -16.82
C THR A 180 -3.91 -13.85 -17.48
N LYS A 181 -3.80 -12.55 -17.70
CA LYS A 181 -2.74 -11.97 -18.52
C LYS A 181 -1.37 -11.89 -17.86
N ASN A 182 -1.22 -11.78 -16.53
CA ASN A 182 0.03 -11.23 -15.97
C ASN A 182 0.60 -11.99 -14.75
N LYS A 183 0.99 -13.26 -14.93
CA LYS A 183 1.62 -14.08 -13.87
C LYS A 183 3.15 -13.90 -13.72
N GLY A 184 3.82 -13.27 -14.68
CA GLY A 184 5.28 -13.33 -14.81
C GLY A 184 6.09 -12.48 -13.82
N PHE A 185 5.70 -11.23 -13.56
CA PHE A 185 6.51 -10.33 -12.70
C PHE A 185 6.44 -10.69 -11.22
N LYS A 186 5.25 -11.08 -10.78
CA LYS A 186 4.93 -11.14 -9.35
C LYS A 186 5.61 -12.28 -8.63
N ASN A 187 5.92 -13.41 -9.27
CA ASN A 187 6.36 -14.59 -8.52
C ASN A 187 7.81 -14.50 -8.04
N GLU A 188 8.78 -14.16 -8.90
CA GLU A 188 10.19 -14.25 -8.52
C GLU A 188 10.64 -13.14 -7.57
N ILE A 189 10.29 -11.89 -7.88
CA ILE A 189 10.62 -10.72 -7.04
C ILE A 189 9.96 -10.87 -5.67
N TRP A 190 8.72 -11.35 -5.62
CA TRP A 190 8.01 -11.58 -4.36
C TRP A 190 8.67 -12.63 -3.50
N GLU A 191 9.01 -13.79 -4.06
CA GLU A 191 9.67 -14.86 -3.30
C GLU A 191 11.04 -14.41 -2.77
N ASN A 192 11.78 -13.61 -3.54
CA ASN A 192 13.05 -13.04 -3.09
C ASN A 192 12.85 -11.97 -2.01
N ALA A 193 11.89 -11.06 -2.19
CA ALA A 193 11.54 -10.05 -1.19
C ALA A 193 11.10 -10.69 0.12
N LYS A 194 10.32 -11.78 0.09
CA LYS A 194 9.91 -12.52 1.30
C LYS A 194 11.10 -13.05 2.10
N LYS A 195 12.12 -13.58 1.43
CA LYS A 195 13.34 -14.11 2.07
C LYS A 195 14.14 -13.00 2.75
N ALA A 196 14.10 -11.79 2.21
CA ALA A 196 14.81 -10.62 2.74
C ALA A 196 14.12 -9.99 3.97
N ILE A 197 12.87 -10.37 4.30
CA ILE A 197 12.18 -9.87 5.50
C ILE A 197 12.72 -10.65 6.71
N PRO A 198 13.42 -10.01 7.67
CA PRO A 198 13.89 -10.71 8.86
C PRO A 198 12.70 -11.31 9.62
N SER A 199 12.65 -12.63 9.73
CA SER A 199 11.65 -13.34 10.54
C SER A 199 11.85 -13.10 12.05
N GLY A 200 13.04 -12.63 12.45
CA GLY A 200 13.41 -12.28 13.81
C GLY A 200 13.61 -10.78 13.99
N GLY A 201 12.53 -10.04 14.24
CA GLY A 201 12.66 -8.73 14.89
C GLY A 201 12.70 -8.93 16.40
N VAL A 202 13.62 -8.26 17.11
CA VAL A 202 13.61 -8.20 18.57
C VAL A 202 12.20 -7.83 19.04
N PRO A 203 11.52 -8.67 19.86
CA PRO A 203 10.17 -8.40 20.31
C PRO A 203 10.13 -7.04 21.01
N MET A 204 9.18 -6.20 20.62
CA MET A 204 8.97 -4.93 21.30
C MET A 204 8.42 -5.24 22.69
N LYS A 205 9.20 -4.94 23.74
CA LYS A 205 8.67 -4.96 25.11
C LYS A 205 7.45 -4.02 25.13
N ARG A 206 6.27 -4.55 25.49
CA ARG A 206 5.08 -3.73 25.70
C ARG A 206 5.40 -2.80 26.88
N GLN A 207 5.46 -1.49 26.60
CA GLN A 207 5.40 -0.46 27.62
C GLN A 207 3.94 -0.23 27.99
#